data_AF-A0A382HBI4-F1
#
_entry.id   AF-A0A382HBI4-F1
#
_cell.length_a   1.000
_cell.length_b   1.000
_cell.length_c   1.000
_cell.angle_alpha   90.00
_cell.angle_beta   90.00
_cell.angle_gamma   90.00
#
_symmetry.space_group_name_H-M   'P 1'
#
loop_
_entity.id
_entity.type
_entity.pdbx_description
1 polymer ?
#
loop_
_entity_poly.entity_id
_entity_poly.type
_entity_poly.pdbx_seq_one_letter_code
_entity_poly.pdbx_strand_id
1 'polypeptide(L)'
;MKKYFFMFVVFLFGPAIMLAQQEDLRKDDEKFFKGRPVSVLGDSMIQTQEEPLPKDYQKLVELFNEWREFEAPPLLNGAPDYTANRFKEDRKVFRNLQKRLNKINIDSWATPQQIDWHVVRAEMNGYDFNYRVLKPWERDPAFYQTVWTYKSDVPAHEGPTNHATLELWTYDFPLTQDEQRRLTKELRVVPPLLEQARENLVGNARDLWIAGTENLRRQEKRLDGLSKKLSQHHPNSLHPNVRGALSHAKQSTQSFVKWLDAQAIYKNGPSGVGKENYTWYQQNVHLVPFSWEEEVSLLKRELD
;
A
#
# COMPACT_ATOMS: atom_id res chain seq x y z
N MET A 1 -17.82 7.69 -13.27
CA MET A 1 -16.54 7.90 -12.55
C MET A 1 -16.69 8.17 -11.04
N LYS A 2 -17.89 8.19 -10.44
CA LYS A 2 -18.08 8.50 -9.01
C LYS A 2 -17.80 7.38 -7.98
N LYS A 3 -17.51 6.14 -8.42
CA LYS A 3 -17.33 4.98 -7.50
C LYS A 3 -15.88 4.54 -7.26
N TYR A 4 -14.90 5.13 -7.93
CA TYR A 4 -13.50 4.68 -7.86
C TYR A 4 -12.49 5.75 -7.44
N PHE A 5 -12.95 6.98 -7.16
CA PHE A 5 -12.06 8.10 -6.83
C PHE A 5 -11.77 8.24 -5.32
N PHE A 6 -12.45 7.47 -4.45
CA PHE A 6 -12.48 7.73 -3.00
C PHE A 6 -11.82 6.68 -2.11
N MET A 7 -10.88 5.90 -2.63
CA MET A 7 -10.07 4.99 -1.82
C MET A 7 -8.61 5.25 -2.18
N PHE A 8 -7.74 5.32 -1.17
CA PHE A 8 -6.28 5.58 -1.25
C PHE A 8 -5.81 7.00 -0.92
N VAL A 9 -6.13 7.51 0.27
CA VAL A 9 -5.19 8.35 1.05
C VAL A 9 -5.32 8.01 2.53
N VAL A 10 -4.70 6.93 3.01
CA VAL A 10 -4.30 6.76 4.43
C VAL A 10 -3.07 5.85 4.48
N PHE A 11 -1.94 6.36 4.97
CA PHE A 11 -0.69 5.62 5.16
C PHE A 11 -0.29 5.51 6.64
N LEU A 12 0.64 4.59 6.86
CA LEU A 12 1.14 4.06 8.13
C LEU A 12 2.24 4.87 8.79
N PHE A 13 2.13 5.02 10.12
CA PHE A 13 3.10 4.56 11.14
C PHE A 13 2.54 4.88 12.55
N GLY A 14 2.24 3.84 13.35
CA GLY A 14 2.23 3.88 14.83
C GLY A 14 0.87 4.04 15.53
N PRO A 15 0.59 3.29 16.62
CA PRO A 15 -0.76 3.09 17.17
C PRO A 15 -1.12 4.17 18.20
N ALA A 16 -2.34 4.71 18.13
CA ALA A 16 -3.10 5.16 19.29
C ALA A 16 -4.53 5.56 18.88
N ILE A 17 -5.50 4.80 19.41
CA ILE A 17 -6.91 5.15 19.60
C ILE A 17 -7.78 5.12 18.32
N MET A 18 -8.36 3.95 18.04
CA MET A 18 -9.70 3.89 17.47
C MET A 18 -10.53 2.85 18.22
N LEU A 19 -11.37 3.35 19.14
CA LEU A 19 -12.46 2.59 19.74
C LEU A 19 -13.72 3.01 18.97
N ALA A 20 -14.03 2.29 17.89
CA ALA A 20 -15.37 2.22 17.34
C ALA A 20 -15.48 0.90 16.58
N GLN A 21 -16.24 -0.03 17.19
CA GLN A 21 -16.59 -1.31 16.64
C GLN A 21 -17.16 -1.13 15.22
N GLN A 22 -16.54 -1.79 14.24
CA GLN A 22 -17.17 -2.02 12.95
C GLN A 22 -17.75 -3.43 12.97
N GLU A 23 -18.99 -3.54 13.43
CA GLU A 23 -19.75 -4.79 13.39
C GLU A 23 -20.15 -5.15 11.95
N ASP A 24 -20.17 -6.46 11.77
CA ASP A 24 -20.36 -7.26 10.56
C ASP A 24 -21.65 -6.91 9.80
N LEU A 25 -21.52 -6.22 8.66
CA LEU A 25 -22.64 -5.94 7.77
C LEU A 25 -22.81 -7.06 6.74
N ARG A 26 -23.64 -8.06 7.09
CA ARG A 26 -24.52 -8.78 6.15
C ARG A 26 -25.48 -9.73 6.88
N LYS A 27 -26.76 -9.33 7.02
CA LYS A 27 -27.98 -10.07 6.55
C LYS A 27 -29.34 -9.63 7.14
N ASP A 28 -29.44 -8.61 7.98
CA ASP A 28 -30.72 -8.31 8.68
C ASP A 28 -31.46 -7.01 8.26
N ASP A 29 -30.99 -6.28 7.25
CA ASP A 29 -31.55 -4.94 6.92
C ASP A 29 -32.85 -4.92 6.10
N GLU A 30 -33.45 -6.06 5.74
CA GLU A 30 -34.76 -6.06 5.06
C GLU A 30 -35.93 -5.69 5.99
N LYS A 31 -35.72 -5.57 7.30
CA LYS A 31 -36.75 -5.18 8.27
C LYS A 31 -36.69 -3.71 8.73
N PHE A 32 -35.69 -2.94 8.35
CA PHE A 32 -35.55 -1.54 8.79
C PHE A 32 -36.36 -0.54 7.94
N PHE A 33 -36.91 -0.95 6.79
CA PHE A 33 -37.72 -0.10 5.89
C PHE A 33 -39.25 -0.31 6.00
N LYS A 34 -39.80 -0.38 7.21
CA LYS A 34 -41.26 -0.25 7.43
C LYS A 34 -41.60 0.71 8.58
N GLY A 35 -41.22 1.97 8.41
CA GLY A 35 -41.80 3.09 9.16
C GLY A 35 -42.97 3.72 8.40
N ARG A 36 -44.13 3.85 9.07
CA ARG A 36 -45.33 4.56 8.59
C ARG A 36 -45.06 6.08 8.45
N PRO A 37 -45.83 6.80 7.61
CA PRO A 37 -45.48 8.16 7.18
C PRO A 37 -45.77 9.19 8.27
N VAL A 38 -44.83 10.11 8.47
CA VAL A 38 -45.07 11.40 9.13
C VAL A 38 -45.01 12.45 8.04
N SER A 39 -46.16 13.08 7.74
CA SER A 39 -46.21 14.25 6.87
C SER A 39 -45.52 15.43 7.55
N VAL A 40 -44.43 15.91 6.95
CA VAL A 40 -43.94 17.27 7.16
C VAL A 40 -43.77 17.88 5.78
N LEU A 41 -44.60 18.90 5.52
CA LEU A 41 -44.55 19.76 4.35
C LEU A 41 -43.21 20.50 4.30
N GLY A 42 -42.52 20.42 3.16
CA GLY A 42 -41.28 21.15 2.91
C GLY A 42 -40.42 20.49 1.84
N ASP A 43 -40.90 20.43 0.60
CA ASP A 43 -40.08 20.07 -0.56
C ASP A 43 -39.02 21.16 -0.78
N SER A 44 -37.84 20.98 -0.19
CA SER A 44 -36.60 21.50 -0.75
C SER A 44 -35.82 20.31 -1.28
N MET A 45 -36.12 19.94 -2.52
CA MET A 45 -35.23 19.07 -3.29
C MET A 45 -33.93 19.84 -3.47
N ILE A 46 -32.90 19.54 -2.67
CA ILE A 46 -31.53 19.85 -3.04
C ILE A 46 -31.22 18.97 -4.25
N GLN A 47 -31.55 19.46 -5.44
CA GLN A 47 -30.91 19.01 -6.65
C GLN A 47 -29.43 19.39 -6.51
N THR A 48 -28.58 18.43 -6.15
CA THR A 48 -27.16 18.51 -6.52
C THR A 48 -27.10 18.53 -8.05
N GLN A 49 -27.19 19.72 -8.62
CA GLN A 49 -26.82 19.95 -10.01
C GLN A 49 -25.35 19.53 -10.12
N GLU A 50 -25.07 18.52 -10.95
CA GLU A 50 -23.69 18.23 -11.32
C GLU A 50 -23.16 19.47 -12.03
N GLU A 51 -22.32 20.26 -11.34
CA GLU A 51 -21.69 21.40 -11.96
C GLU A 51 -20.89 20.94 -13.19
N PRO A 52 -21.00 21.66 -14.31
CA PRO A 52 -20.29 21.30 -15.52
C PRO A 52 -18.78 21.31 -15.24
N LEU A 53 -18.09 20.22 -15.62
CA LEU A 53 -16.66 20.10 -15.40
C LEU A 53 -15.91 21.26 -16.08
N PRO A 54 -14.87 21.82 -15.42
CA PRO A 54 -14.00 22.81 -16.04
C PRO A 54 -13.48 22.33 -17.40
N LYS A 55 -13.33 23.25 -18.36
CA LYS A 55 -12.88 22.91 -19.72
C LYS A 55 -11.54 22.18 -19.75
N ASP A 56 -10.71 22.36 -18.73
CA ASP A 56 -9.40 21.74 -18.57
C ASP A 56 -9.33 20.65 -17.50
N TYR A 57 -10.45 20.29 -16.86
CA TYR A 57 -10.51 19.18 -15.90
C TYR A 57 -10.06 17.85 -16.52
N GLN A 58 -10.34 17.65 -17.81
CA GLN A 58 -9.87 16.49 -18.58
C GLN A 58 -8.35 16.33 -18.53
N LYS A 59 -7.57 17.43 -18.41
CA LYS A 59 -6.10 17.36 -18.27
C LYS A 59 -5.68 16.72 -16.95
N LEU A 60 -6.44 16.92 -15.87
CA LEU A 60 -6.17 16.27 -14.58
C LEU A 60 -6.47 14.77 -14.66
N VAL A 61 -7.56 14.38 -15.31
CA VAL A 61 -7.91 12.96 -15.52
C VAL A 61 -6.84 12.24 -16.33
N GLU A 62 -6.38 12.84 -17.43
CA GLU A 62 -5.28 12.30 -18.24
C GLU A 62 -3.99 12.17 -17.44
N LEU A 63 -3.61 13.22 -16.70
CA LEU A 63 -2.42 13.19 -15.84
C LEU A 63 -2.54 12.13 -14.75
N PHE A 64 -3.72 11.95 -14.16
CA PHE A 64 -3.95 10.94 -13.14
C PHE A 64 -3.78 9.52 -13.68
N ASN A 65 -4.28 9.25 -14.89
CA ASN A 65 -4.09 7.95 -15.54
C ASN A 65 -2.61 7.69 -15.85
N GLU A 66 -1.89 8.69 -16.38
CA GLU A 66 -0.44 8.57 -16.59
C GLU A 66 0.31 8.38 -15.26
N TRP A 67 -0.15 9.02 -14.18
CA TRP A 67 0.40 8.84 -12.85
C TRP A 67 0.15 7.41 -12.33
N ARG A 68 -1.04 6.82 -12.54
CA ARG A 68 -1.30 5.40 -12.22
C ARG A 68 -0.38 4.45 -12.96
N GLU A 69 -0.18 4.70 -14.26
CA GLU A 69 0.71 3.88 -15.09
C GLU A 69 2.18 4.01 -14.66
N PHE A 70 2.59 5.22 -14.26
CA PHE A 70 3.94 5.48 -13.77
C PHE A 70 4.21 4.85 -12.39
N GLU A 71 3.24 4.92 -11.47
CA GLU A 71 3.38 4.43 -10.10
C GLU A 71 3.51 2.89 -10.08
N ALA A 72 2.80 2.21 -10.98
CA ALA A 72 2.92 0.77 -11.19
C ALA A 72 4.30 0.40 -11.77
N PRO A 73 5.18 -0.26 -11.00
CA PRO A 73 6.53 -0.56 -11.48
C PRO A 73 6.52 -1.60 -12.60
N PRO A 74 7.43 -1.50 -13.59
CA PRO A 74 7.63 -2.56 -14.55
C PRO A 74 8.12 -3.85 -13.86
N LEU A 75 8.03 -4.98 -14.55
CA LEU A 75 8.50 -6.25 -14.04
C LEU A 75 9.95 -6.54 -14.49
N LEU A 76 10.80 -6.90 -13.54
CA LEU A 76 12.13 -7.48 -13.74
C LEU A 76 12.10 -8.94 -13.29
N ASN A 77 12.32 -9.87 -14.23
CA ASN A 77 12.25 -11.32 -13.98
C ASN A 77 10.93 -11.78 -13.32
N GLY A 78 9.83 -11.07 -13.60
CA GLY A 78 8.50 -11.37 -13.08
C GLY A 78 8.17 -10.76 -11.71
N ALA A 79 9.11 -10.09 -11.04
CA ALA A 79 8.86 -9.28 -9.85
C ALA A 79 8.86 -7.78 -10.19
N PRO A 80 8.18 -6.92 -9.42
CA PRO A 80 8.35 -5.47 -9.51
C PRO A 80 9.82 -5.07 -9.48
N ASP A 81 10.24 -4.24 -10.43
CA ASP A 81 11.62 -3.74 -10.52
C ASP A 81 11.81 -2.61 -9.51
N TYR A 82 12.53 -2.84 -8.41
CA TYR A 82 12.91 -1.82 -7.43
C TYR A 82 14.38 -1.42 -7.53
N THR A 83 15.04 -1.68 -8.66
CA THR A 83 16.46 -1.36 -8.83
C THR A 83 16.72 0.14 -8.80
N ALA A 84 17.88 0.53 -8.27
CA ALA A 84 18.30 1.93 -8.23
C ALA A 84 18.38 2.57 -9.63
N ASN A 85 18.75 1.79 -10.65
CA ASN A 85 18.81 2.27 -12.04
C ASN A 85 17.43 2.65 -12.57
N ARG A 86 16.42 1.81 -12.33
CA ARG A 86 15.03 2.11 -12.70
C ARG A 86 14.56 3.40 -12.04
N PHE A 87 14.73 3.51 -10.72
CA PHE A 87 14.35 4.71 -9.97
C PHE A 87 15.06 5.99 -10.44
N LYS A 88 16.33 5.91 -10.87
CA LYS A 88 17.07 7.03 -11.44
C LYS A 88 16.47 7.54 -12.75
N GLU A 89 16.03 6.64 -13.62
CA GLU A 89 15.38 7.02 -14.88
C GLU A 89 13.96 7.54 -14.65
N ASP A 90 13.18 6.86 -13.80
CA ASP A 90 11.84 7.26 -13.39
C ASP A 90 11.82 8.68 -12.80
N ARG A 91 12.92 9.10 -12.16
CA ARG A 91 13.02 10.45 -11.58
C ARG A 91 12.77 11.55 -12.63
N LYS A 92 13.19 11.36 -13.88
CA LYS A 92 12.96 12.34 -14.96
C LYS A 92 11.48 12.40 -15.33
N VAL A 93 10.85 11.24 -15.47
CA VAL A 93 9.43 11.10 -15.81
C VAL A 93 8.56 11.70 -14.70
N PHE A 94 8.85 11.35 -13.44
CA PHE A 94 8.16 11.89 -12.27
C PHE A 94 8.21 13.42 -12.20
N ARG A 95 9.39 14.02 -12.43
CA ARG A 95 9.54 15.47 -12.45
C ARG A 95 8.73 16.13 -13.57
N ASN A 96 8.55 15.46 -14.71
CA ASN A 96 7.68 15.95 -15.77
C ASN A 96 6.20 15.91 -15.36
N LEU A 97 5.74 14.82 -14.74
CA LEU A 97 4.39 14.71 -14.20
C LEU A 97 4.11 15.83 -13.17
N GLN A 98 5.02 16.05 -12.21
CA GLN A 98 4.88 17.12 -11.21
C GLN A 98 4.78 18.51 -11.88
N LYS A 99 5.62 18.80 -12.88
CA LYS A 99 5.56 20.06 -13.63
C LYS A 99 4.24 20.24 -14.36
N ARG A 100 3.65 19.16 -14.91
CA ARG A 100 2.36 19.22 -15.61
C ARG A 100 1.21 19.42 -14.64
N LEU A 101 1.22 18.76 -13.49
CA LEU A 101 0.20 18.94 -12.45
C LEU A 101 0.16 20.41 -11.99
N ASN A 102 1.33 20.97 -11.69
CA ASN A 102 1.47 22.36 -11.22
C ASN A 102 1.13 23.43 -12.28
N LYS A 103 0.96 23.06 -13.55
CA LYS A 103 0.54 23.97 -14.62
C LYS A 103 -0.98 24.03 -14.78
N ILE A 104 -1.73 23.11 -14.16
CA ILE A 104 -3.19 23.16 -14.17
C ILE A 104 -3.62 24.27 -13.21
N ASN A 105 -4.30 25.29 -13.73
CA ASN A 105 -4.84 26.36 -12.91
C ASN A 105 -6.22 25.93 -12.38
N ILE A 106 -6.34 25.82 -11.06
CA ILE A 106 -7.56 25.36 -10.39
C ILE A 106 -8.37 26.49 -9.74
N ASP A 107 -7.90 27.75 -9.80
CA ASP A 107 -8.49 28.88 -9.06
C ASP A 107 -9.95 29.14 -9.42
N SER A 108 -10.34 28.84 -10.67
CA SER A 108 -11.69 29.00 -11.18
C SER A 108 -12.54 27.73 -11.13
N TRP A 109 -11.97 26.61 -10.65
CA TRP A 109 -12.70 25.36 -10.50
C TRP A 109 -13.58 25.41 -9.26
N ALA A 110 -14.70 24.69 -9.28
CA ALA A 110 -15.47 24.49 -8.06
C ALA A 110 -14.70 23.63 -7.06
N THR A 111 -15.04 23.78 -5.77
CA THR A 111 -14.32 23.14 -4.66
C THR A 111 -14.12 21.63 -4.84
N PRO A 112 -15.10 20.83 -5.29
CA PRO A 112 -14.88 19.38 -5.50
C PRO A 112 -13.74 19.09 -6.48
N GLN A 113 -13.64 19.82 -7.58
CA GLN A 113 -12.57 19.61 -8.56
C GLN A 113 -11.21 20.13 -8.08
N GLN A 114 -11.19 21.19 -7.26
CA GLN A 114 -9.96 21.62 -6.59
C GLN A 114 -9.45 20.54 -5.61
N ILE A 115 -10.37 19.90 -4.88
CA ILE A 115 -10.04 18.77 -4.00
C ILE A 115 -9.42 17.63 -4.80
N ASP A 116 -9.99 17.26 -5.95
CA ASP A 116 -9.45 16.21 -6.81
C ASP A 116 -7.99 16.50 -7.20
N TRP A 117 -7.69 17.74 -7.58
CA TRP A 117 -6.31 18.15 -7.87
C TRP A 117 -5.39 18.04 -6.65
N HIS A 118 -5.86 18.46 -5.47
CA HIS A 118 -5.09 18.37 -4.23
C HIS A 118 -4.82 16.93 -3.80
N VAL A 119 -5.74 16.00 -4.04
CA VAL A 119 -5.55 14.57 -3.79
C VAL A 119 -4.44 14.02 -4.68
N VAL A 120 -4.47 14.32 -5.99
CA VAL A 120 -3.38 13.90 -6.91
C VAL A 120 -2.03 14.48 -6.47
N ARG A 121 -2.00 15.77 -6.07
CA ARG A 121 -0.80 16.41 -5.53
C ARG A 121 -0.29 15.69 -4.29
N ALA A 122 -1.16 15.39 -3.34
CA ALA A 122 -0.81 14.74 -2.08
C ALA A 122 -0.20 13.36 -2.31
N GLU A 123 -0.77 12.58 -3.23
CA GLU A 123 -0.24 11.26 -3.55
C GLU A 123 1.13 11.32 -4.22
N MET A 124 1.31 12.21 -5.21
CA MET A 124 2.60 12.42 -5.85
C MET A 124 3.66 12.92 -4.84
N ASN A 125 3.26 13.73 -3.85
CA ASN A 125 4.13 14.13 -2.74
C ASN A 125 4.53 12.92 -1.88
N GLY A 126 3.62 11.99 -1.62
CA GLY A 126 3.91 10.74 -0.92
C GLY A 126 4.96 9.89 -1.64
N TYR A 127 4.85 9.75 -2.96
CA TYR A 127 5.87 9.06 -3.76
C TYR A 127 7.23 9.77 -3.72
N ASP A 128 7.26 11.11 -3.86
CA ASP A 128 8.51 11.87 -3.78
C ASP A 128 9.16 11.75 -2.38
N PHE A 129 8.35 11.71 -1.34
CA PHE A 129 8.81 11.47 0.03
C PHE A 129 9.39 10.07 0.18
N ASN A 130 8.74 9.05 -0.38
CA ASN A 130 9.27 7.69 -0.41
C ASN A 130 10.62 7.64 -1.12
N TYR A 131 10.79 8.36 -2.23
CA TYR A 131 12.07 8.41 -2.93
C TYR A 131 13.18 9.12 -2.15
N ARG A 132 12.89 10.31 -1.59
CA ARG A 132 13.93 11.18 -1.00
C ARG A 132 14.22 10.88 0.47
N VAL A 133 13.18 10.58 1.24
CA VAL A 133 13.20 10.62 2.71
C VAL A 133 12.94 9.24 3.30
N LEU A 134 11.77 8.65 3.05
CA LEU A 134 11.40 7.39 3.70
C LEU A 134 12.21 6.23 3.16
N LYS A 135 12.39 6.12 1.84
CA LYS A 135 13.21 5.10 1.16
C LYS A 135 12.91 3.67 1.60
N PRO A 136 11.64 3.22 1.57
CA PRO A 136 11.26 1.92 2.14
C PRO A 136 12.03 0.76 1.52
N TRP A 137 12.26 0.78 0.20
CA TRP A 137 13.04 -0.25 -0.51
C TRP A 137 14.54 -0.25 -0.16
N GLU A 138 15.11 0.86 0.35
CA GLU A 138 16.53 0.92 0.73
C GLU A 138 16.76 0.56 2.20
N ARG A 139 15.80 0.81 3.10
CA ARG A 139 16.05 0.79 4.55
C ARG A 139 15.23 -0.22 5.35
N ASP A 140 14.16 -0.78 4.79
CA ASP A 140 13.22 -1.63 5.52
C ASP A 140 13.03 -2.99 4.82
N PRO A 141 13.57 -4.09 5.40
CA PRO A 141 13.34 -5.43 4.87
C PRO A 141 11.86 -5.81 4.76
N ALA A 142 10.97 -5.25 5.59
CA ALA A 142 9.53 -5.55 5.55
C ALA A 142 8.89 -5.23 4.19
N PHE A 143 9.43 -4.24 3.46
CA PHE A 143 8.94 -3.88 2.13
C PHE A 143 8.95 -5.07 1.15
N TYR A 144 9.87 -6.01 1.34
CA TYR A 144 10.05 -7.20 0.50
C TYR A 144 9.22 -8.41 0.96
N GLN A 145 8.33 -8.26 1.94
CA GLN A 145 7.35 -9.30 2.28
C GLN A 145 6.30 -9.45 1.18
N THR A 146 6.08 -10.67 0.72
CA THR A 146 5.11 -11.01 -0.33
C THR A 146 3.86 -11.69 0.23
N VAL A 147 4.00 -12.57 1.23
CA VAL A 147 2.91 -13.51 1.60
C VAL A 147 2.06 -12.98 2.75
N TRP A 148 0.77 -12.75 2.48
CA TRP A 148 -0.23 -12.31 3.46
C TRP A 148 -1.32 -13.36 3.64
N THR A 149 -1.60 -13.75 4.88
CA THR A 149 -2.57 -14.82 5.21
C THR A 149 -3.85 -14.29 5.85
N TYR A 150 -4.01 -12.98 5.87
CA TYR A 150 -5.17 -12.28 6.42
C TYR A 150 -5.49 -11.08 5.54
N LYS A 151 -6.75 -10.69 5.55
CA LYS A 151 -7.22 -9.47 4.90
C LYS A 151 -6.87 -8.26 5.78
N SER A 152 -6.35 -7.20 5.17
CA SER A 152 -6.17 -5.93 5.88
C SER A 152 -7.53 -5.37 6.33
N ASP A 153 -7.57 -4.78 7.53
CA ASP A 153 -8.71 -4.04 8.07
C ASP A 153 -8.81 -2.62 7.49
N VAL A 154 -7.74 -2.13 6.88
CA VAL A 154 -7.69 -0.89 6.09
C VAL A 154 -7.47 -1.20 4.59
N PRO A 155 -7.69 -0.24 3.67
CA PRO A 155 -7.61 -0.49 2.22
C PRO A 155 -6.28 -1.08 1.70
N ALA A 156 -5.17 -0.78 2.36
CA ALA A 156 -3.85 -1.35 2.07
C ALA A 156 -3.32 -2.13 3.29
N HIS A 157 -2.32 -3.01 3.11
CA HIS A 157 -1.68 -3.62 4.26
C HIS A 157 -0.93 -2.59 5.10
N GLU A 158 -0.94 -2.82 6.40
CA GLU A 158 -0.12 -2.06 7.33
C GLU A 158 1.39 -2.28 7.06
N GLY A 159 2.15 -1.20 7.03
CA GLY A 159 3.57 -1.12 6.74
C GLY A 159 3.91 -0.89 5.27
N PRO A 160 5.21 -0.76 4.95
CA PRO A 160 5.67 -0.69 3.57
C PRO A 160 5.30 -1.97 2.82
N THR A 161 4.55 -1.83 1.72
CA THR A 161 4.02 -2.95 0.93
C THR A 161 4.46 -2.83 -0.52
N ASN A 162 4.96 -3.91 -1.12
CA ASN A 162 5.32 -3.94 -2.53
C ASN A 162 4.11 -4.25 -3.44
N HIS A 163 4.27 -3.97 -4.73
CA HIS A 163 3.26 -4.13 -5.79
C HIS A 163 2.95 -5.57 -6.22
N ALA A 164 3.46 -6.60 -5.55
CA ALA A 164 3.24 -7.98 -5.96
C ALA A 164 3.04 -8.91 -4.75
N THR A 165 2.07 -8.56 -3.91
CA THR A 165 1.66 -9.40 -2.79
C THR A 165 0.96 -10.68 -3.24
N LEU A 166 1.14 -11.73 -2.45
CA LEU A 166 0.36 -12.97 -2.48
C LEU A 166 -0.66 -12.87 -1.35
N GLU A 167 -1.91 -12.59 -1.70
CA GLU A 167 -3.05 -12.49 -0.78
C GLU A 167 -3.64 -13.88 -0.51
N LEU A 168 -2.94 -14.72 0.26
CA LEU A 168 -3.29 -16.13 0.45
C LEU A 168 -4.70 -16.33 1.03
N TRP A 169 -5.21 -15.35 1.79
CA TRP A 169 -6.57 -15.40 2.35
C TRP A 169 -7.67 -15.40 1.28
N THR A 170 -7.36 -15.01 0.04
CA THR A 170 -8.28 -15.04 -1.11
C THR A 170 -8.37 -16.41 -1.81
N TYR A 171 -7.66 -17.42 -1.28
CA TYR A 171 -7.65 -18.77 -1.85
C TYR A 171 -8.50 -19.74 -1.04
N ASP A 172 -9.45 -20.36 -1.72
CA ASP A 172 -10.24 -21.47 -1.19
C ASP A 172 -9.58 -22.81 -1.52
N PHE A 173 -9.55 -23.72 -0.55
CA PHE A 173 -8.95 -25.05 -0.72
C PHE A 173 -10.04 -26.13 -0.69
N PRO A 174 -9.95 -27.16 -1.54
CA PRO A 174 -8.90 -27.45 -2.51
C PRO A 174 -8.87 -26.46 -3.69
N LEU A 175 -7.67 -26.10 -4.15
CA LEU A 175 -7.43 -25.19 -5.26
C LEU A 175 -7.93 -25.78 -6.58
N THR A 176 -8.64 -24.97 -7.36
CA THR A 176 -8.90 -25.28 -8.78
C THR A 176 -7.60 -25.27 -9.60
N GLN A 177 -7.64 -25.75 -10.83
CA GLN A 177 -6.47 -25.66 -11.72
C GLN A 177 -6.06 -24.21 -12.00
N ASP A 178 -7.03 -23.31 -12.09
CA ASP A 178 -6.81 -21.89 -12.34
C ASP A 178 -6.16 -21.23 -11.12
N GLU A 179 -6.62 -21.57 -9.92
CA GLU A 179 -6.03 -21.13 -8.66
C GLU A 179 -4.63 -21.69 -8.44
N GLN A 180 -4.35 -22.93 -8.85
CA GLN A 180 -2.97 -23.45 -8.88
C GLN A 180 -2.06 -22.66 -9.83
N ARG A 181 -2.56 -22.21 -10.99
CA ARG A 181 -1.80 -21.34 -11.91
C ARG A 181 -1.57 -19.95 -11.32
N ARG A 182 -2.60 -19.35 -10.70
CA ARG A 182 -2.50 -18.05 -10.00
C ARG A 182 -1.46 -18.10 -8.88
N LEU A 183 -1.58 -19.09 -8.00
CA LEU A 183 -0.65 -19.30 -6.90
C LEU A 183 0.79 -19.52 -7.38
N THR A 184 0.97 -20.29 -8.46
CA THR A 184 2.30 -20.49 -9.07
C THR A 184 2.91 -19.16 -9.52
N LYS A 185 2.13 -18.30 -10.18
CA LYS A 185 2.60 -17.00 -10.66
C LYS A 185 3.01 -16.10 -9.50
N GLU A 186 2.20 -16.01 -8.46
CA GLU A 186 2.46 -15.17 -7.28
C GLU A 186 3.67 -15.69 -6.47
N LEU A 187 3.80 -17.00 -6.26
CA LEU A 187 4.97 -17.58 -5.58
C LEU A 187 6.28 -17.35 -6.34
N ARG A 188 6.24 -17.30 -7.67
CA ARG A 188 7.41 -17.05 -8.52
C ARG A 188 7.96 -15.62 -8.40
N VAL A 189 7.21 -14.68 -7.84
CA VAL A 189 7.68 -13.33 -7.54
C VAL A 189 8.72 -13.33 -6.41
N VAL A 190 8.57 -14.22 -5.42
CA VAL A 190 9.36 -14.19 -4.19
C VAL A 190 10.86 -14.26 -4.47
N PRO A 191 11.41 -15.24 -5.23
CA PRO A 191 12.84 -15.32 -5.42
C PRO A 191 13.49 -14.09 -6.10
N PRO A 192 13.04 -13.62 -7.28
CA PRO A 192 13.66 -12.46 -7.92
C PRO A 192 13.47 -11.17 -7.12
N LEU A 193 12.37 -11.02 -6.37
CA LEU A 193 12.17 -9.86 -5.51
C LEU A 193 13.16 -9.84 -4.33
N LEU A 194 13.42 -10.99 -3.71
CA LEU A 194 14.40 -11.09 -2.61
C LEU A 194 15.85 -10.99 -3.09
N GLU A 195 16.16 -11.36 -4.34
CA GLU A 195 17.48 -11.07 -4.92
C GLU A 195 17.69 -9.56 -5.10
N GLN A 196 16.71 -8.84 -5.65
CA GLN A 196 16.77 -7.37 -5.71
C GLN A 196 16.92 -6.76 -4.32
N ALA A 197 16.24 -7.30 -3.30
CA ALA A 197 16.32 -6.81 -1.93
C ALA A 197 17.74 -6.78 -1.37
N ARG A 198 18.58 -7.78 -1.71
CA ARG A 198 19.98 -7.84 -1.26
C ARG A 198 20.82 -6.67 -1.78
N GLU A 199 20.53 -6.22 -3.01
CA GLU A 199 21.21 -5.09 -3.64
C GLU A 199 20.66 -3.75 -3.17
N ASN A 200 19.35 -3.69 -2.96
CA ASN A 200 18.65 -2.44 -2.63
C ASN A 200 18.78 -2.06 -1.16
N LEU A 201 18.85 -3.02 -0.23
CA LEU A 201 18.88 -2.79 1.21
C LEU A 201 20.24 -2.27 1.72
N VAL A 202 20.54 -1.02 1.38
CA VAL A 202 21.77 -0.30 1.76
C VAL A 202 21.61 0.56 3.03
N GLY A 203 20.38 0.74 3.51
CA GLY A 203 20.04 1.57 4.67
C GLY A 203 20.54 1.02 6.01
N ASN A 204 20.56 1.89 7.02
CA ASN A 204 21.16 1.62 8.34
C ASN A 204 20.14 1.67 9.51
N ALA A 205 18.83 1.70 9.24
CA ALA A 205 17.80 1.84 10.27
C ALA A 205 17.63 0.57 11.11
N ARG A 206 18.25 0.52 12.30
CA ARG A 206 18.39 -0.73 13.08
C ARG A 206 17.06 -1.40 13.40
N ASP A 207 16.08 -0.65 13.90
CA ASP A 207 14.81 -1.27 14.34
C ASP A 207 13.99 -1.76 13.16
N LEU A 208 14.04 -1.03 12.03
CA LEU A 208 13.40 -1.49 10.78
C LEU A 208 14.02 -2.78 10.28
N TRP A 209 15.35 -2.93 10.37
CA TRP A 209 16.01 -4.19 10.01
C TRP A 209 15.58 -5.34 10.92
N ILE A 210 15.53 -5.12 12.24
CA ILE A 210 15.12 -6.15 13.20
C ILE A 210 13.65 -6.54 12.98
N ALA A 211 12.74 -5.56 12.95
CA ALA A 211 11.31 -5.80 12.78
C ALA A 211 10.98 -6.37 11.40
N GLY A 212 11.61 -5.85 10.35
CA GLY A 212 11.47 -6.34 8.98
C GLY A 212 11.97 -7.77 8.81
N THR A 213 13.06 -8.16 9.48
CA THR A 213 13.51 -9.56 9.47
C THR A 213 12.47 -10.49 10.09
N GLU A 214 11.78 -10.06 11.14
CA GLU A 214 10.70 -10.85 11.74
C GLU A 214 9.48 -11.00 10.81
N ASN A 215 9.16 -9.99 9.99
CA ASN A 215 8.17 -10.12 8.91
C ASN A 215 8.52 -11.27 7.96
N LEU A 216 9.78 -11.38 7.53
CA LEU A 216 10.23 -12.42 6.61
C LEU A 216 10.31 -13.81 7.29
N ARG A 217 10.61 -13.89 8.59
CA ARG A 217 10.46 -15.14 9.36
C ARG A 217 9.00 -15.60 9.45
N ARG A 218 8.06 -14.68 9.61
CA ARG A 218 6.63 -14.99 9.54
C ARG A 218 6.25 -15.49 8.14
N GLN A 219 6.78 -14.87 7.08
CA GLN A 219 6.60 -15.37 5.71
C GLN A 219 7.11 -16.81 5.54
N GLU A 220 8.28 -17.15 6.08
CA GLU A 220 8.79 -18.54 6.07
C GLU A 220 7.76 -19.51 6.69
N LYS A 221 7.29 -19.19 7.91
CA LYS A 221 6.27 -19.99 8.61
C LYS A 221 4.95 -20.09 7.82
N ARG A 222 4.53 -19.02 7.15
CA ARG A 222 3.33 -18.99 6.29
C ARG A 222 3.51 -19.91 5.07
N LEU A 223 4.67 -19.91 4.44
CA LEU A 223 5.00 -20.81 3.32
C LEU A 223 5.05 -22.28 3.77
N ASP A 224 5.54 -22.57 4.97
CA ASP A 224 5.44 -23.89 5.58
C ASP A 224 3.99 -24.32 5.83
N GLY A 225 3.17 -23.41 6.37
CA GLY A 225 1.74 -23.63 6.55
C GLY A 225 1.03 -23.93 5.22
N LEU A 226 1.33 -23.16 4.17
CA LEU A 226 0.82 -23.38 2.81
C LEU A 226 1.25 -24.75 2.28
N SER A 227 2.51 -25.16 2.49
CA SER A 227 2.99 -26.49 2.09
C SER A 227 2.15 -27.60 2.72
N LYS A 228 1.86 -27.51 4.02
CA LYS A 228 1.03 -28.49 4.74
C LYS A 228 -0.39 -28.51 4.18
N LYS A 229 -0.99 -27.33 3.99
CA LYS A 229 -2.35 -27.18 3.44
C LYS A 229 -2.46 -27.81 2.03
N LEU A 230 -1.47 -27.57 1.17
CA LEU A 230 -1.42 -28.18 -0.17
C LEU A 230 -1.28 -29.70 -0.11
N SER A 231 -0.42 -30.24 0.76
CA SER A 231 -0.29 -31.70 0.91
C SER A 231 -1.58 -32.37 1.40
N GLN A 232 -2.33 -31.70 2.29
CA GLN A 232 -3.61 -32.20 2.81
C GLN A 232 -4.72 -32.19 1.74
N HIS A 233 -4.85 -31.09 1.00
CA HIS A 233 -5.93 -30.91 0.03
C HIS A 233 -5.61 -31.44 -1.39
N HIS A 234 -4.34 -31.66 -1.71
CA HIS A 234 -3.89 -32.12 -3.03
C HIS A 234 -2.84 -33.25 -2.95
N PRO A 235 -3.11 -34.37 -2.26
CA PRO A 235 -2.12 -35.45 -2.11
C PRO A 235 -1.61 -36.01 -3.44
N ASN A 236 -2.49 -36.10 -4.46
CA ASN A 236 -2.19 -36.68 -5.77
C ASN A 236 -2.47 -35.74 -6.96
N SER A 237 -2.96 -34.52 -6.71
CA SER A 237 -3.44 -33.59 -7.76
C SER A 237 -2.72 -32.25 -7.77
N LEU A 238 -1.66 -32.09 -6.96
CA LEU A 238 -0.87 -30.85 -6.91
C LEU A 238 0.02 -30.76 -8.15
N HIS A 239 -0.17 -29.70 -8.94
CA HIS A 239 0.61 -29.47 -10.14
C HIS A 239 2.11 -29.29 -9.82
N PRO A 240 3.05 -29.91 -10.57
CA PRO A 240 4.48 -29.81 -10.30
C PRO A 240 5.02 -28.38 -10.23
N ASN A 241 4.48 -27.47 -11.06
CA ASN A 241 4.85 -26.06 -11.03
C ASN A 241 4.55 -25.37 -9.68
N VAL A 242 3.44 -25.71 -9.02
CA VAL A 242 3.11 -25.15 -7.69
C VAL A 242 4.15 -25.63 -6.67
N ARG A 243 4.47 -26.93 -6.70
CA ARG A 243 5.47 -27.54 -5.82
C ARG A 243 6.85 -26.88 -6.00
N GLY A 244 7.28 -26.70 -7.24
CA GLY A 244 8.55 -26.05 -7.57
C GLY A 244 8.59 -24.59 -7.14
N ALA A 245 7.54 -23.81 -7.46
CA ALA A 245 7.46 -22.40 -7.07
C ALA A 245 7.46 -22.22 -5.54
N LEU A 246 6.71 -23.05 -4.81
CA LEU A 246 6.70 -23.03 -3.35
C LEU A 246 8.07 -23.39 -2.76
N SER A 247 8.71 -24.43 -3.30
CA SER A 247 10.05 -24.83 -2.85
C SER A 247 11.07 -23.70 -3.03
N HIS A 248 11.09 -23.04 -4.18
CA HIS A 248 11.99 -21.91 -4.43
C HIS A 248 11.66 -20.69 -3.56
N ALA A 249 10.38 -20.36 -3.37
CA ALA A 249 9.96 -19.27 -2.50
C ALA A 249 10.41 -19.49 -1.03
N LYS A 250 10.28 -20.73 -0.53
CA LYS A 250 10.76 -21.12 0.81
C LYS A 250 12.28 -21.00 0.92
N GLN A 251 13.02 -21.60 -0.03
CA GLN A 251 14.48 -21.57 -0.01
C GLN A 251 15.03 -20.14 -0.11
N SER A 252 14.46 -19.32 -0.99
CA SER A 252 14.86 -17.92 -1.13
C SER A 252 14.56 -17.12 0.14
N THR A 253 13.36 -17.27 0.73
CA THR A 253 13.01 -16.61 1.99
C THR A 253 13.96 -17.02 3.13
N GLN A 254 14.26 -18.31 3.27
CA GLN A 254 15.18 -18.83 4.28
C GLN A 254 16.61 -18.29 4.12
N SER A 255 17.11 -18.31 2.88
CA SER A 255 18.43 -17.77 2.55
C SER A 255 18.49 -16.26 2.81
N PHE A 256 17.39 -15.54 2.54
CA PHE A 256 17.30 -14.11 2.75
C PHE A 256 17.25 -13.73 4.22
N VAL A 257 16.45 -14.43 5.04
CA VAL A 257 16.43 -14.24 6.50
C VAL A 257 17.82 -14.43 7.12
N LYS A 258 18.54 -15.49 6.73
CA LYS A 258 19.92 -15.72 7.22
C LYS A 258 20.86 -14.56 6.86
N TRP A 259 20.72 -14.02 5.66
CA TRP A 259 21.50 -12.85 5.25
C TRP A 259 21.09 -11.59 6.00
N LEU A 260 19.79 -11.34 6.20
CA LEU A 260 19.32 -10.23 7.01
C LEU A 260 19.89 -10.29 8.43
N ASP A 261 19.91 -11.48 9.05
CA ASP A 261 20.51 -11.68 10.38
C ASP A 261 22.00 -11.34 10.40
N ALA A 262 22.75 -11.76 9.38
CA ALA A 262 24.17 -11.43 9.23
C ALA A 262 24.41 -9.93 9.00
N GLN A 263 23.50 -9.23 8.32
CA GLN A 263 23.60 -7.79 8.05
C GLN A 263 23.13 -6.94 9.25
N ALA A 264 22.11 -7.39 9.97
CA ALA A 264 21.47 -6.66 11.07
C ALA A 264 22.44 -6.33 12.20
N ILE A 265 23.49 -7.14 12.42
CA ILE A 265 24.51 -6.91 13.45
C ILE A 265 25.28 -5.60 13.24
N TYR A 266 25.35 -5.12 12.00
CA TYR A 266 26.05 -3.89 11.64
C TYR A 266 25.13 -2.66 11.62
N LYS A 267 23.84 -2.83 11.89
CA LYS A 267 22.85 -1.74 11.81
C LYS A 267 22.77 -0.99 13.12
N ASN A 268 22.96 0.31 13.09
CA ASN A 268 22.99 1.17 14.28
C ASN A 268 22.39 2.58 14.07
N GLY A 269 21.82 2.84 12.90
CA GLY A 269 21.21 4.13 12.56
C GLY A 269 19.76 4.26 13.04
N PRO A 270 19.24 5.49 13.06
CA PRO A 270 17.88 5.77 13.52
C PRO A 270 16.81 5.26 12.55
N SER A 271 15.66 4.88 13.11
CA SER A 271 14.49 4.42 12.36
C SER A 271 13.55 5.56 11.96
N GLY A 272 13.51 6.64 12.73
CA GLY A 272 12.67 7.80 12.45
C GLY A 272 13.08 8.58 11.20
N VAL A 273 12.16 9.43 10.72
CA VAL A 273 12.40 10.38 9.62
C VAL A 273 12.75 11.80 10.10
N GLY A 274 12.65 12.07 11.42
CA GLY A 274 12.85 13.41 11.99
C GLY A 274 11.57 14.25 11.94
N LYS A 275 11.50 15.27 12.79
CA LYS A 275 10.29 16.08 12.99
C LYS A 275 9.95 16.93 11.78
N GLU A 276 10.94 17.51 11.12
CA GLU A 276 10.75 18.36 9.96
C GLU A 276 10.13 17.56 8.81
N ASN A 277 10.64 16.35 8.58
CA ASN A 277 10.09 15.44 7.58
C ASN A 277 8.71 14.91 7.97
N TYR A 278 8.46 14.65 9.25
CA TYR A 278 7.15 14.26 9.74
C TYR A 278 6.12 15.38 9.51
N THR A 279 6.42 16.61 9.95
CA THR A 279 5.59 17.81 9.70
C THR A 279 5.33 18.00 8.21
N TRP A 280 6.37 17.89 7.38
CA TRP A 280 6.21 18.00 5.94
C TRP A 280 5.25 16.94 5.40
N TYR A 281 5.38 15.68 5.84
CA TYR A 281 4.51 14.60 5.39
C TYR A 281 3.06 14.82 5.80
N GLN A 282 2.81 15.21 7.05
CA GLN A 282 1.45 15.51 7.53
C GLN A 282 0.79 16.61 6.70
N GLN A 283 1.50 17.71 6.46
CA GLN A 283 0.96 18.86 5.73
C GLN A 283 0.82 18.65 4.22
N ASN A 284 1.71 17.87 3.60
CA ASN A 284 1.79 17.78 2.14
C ASN A 284 1.27 16.46 1.56
N VAL A 285 1.08 15.44 2.40
CA VAL A 285 0.58 14.11 2.01
C VAL A 285 -0.74 13.81 2.72
N HIS A 286 -0.81 13.96 4.05
CA HIS A 286 -2.08 13.76 4.76
C HIS A 286 -2.99 15.00 4.74
N LEU A 287 -2.46 16.15 4.29
CA LEU A 287 -3.15 17.44 4.26
C LEU A 287 -3.67 17.87 5.64
N VAL A 288 -2.97 17.44 6.71
CA VAL A 288 -3.21 17.85 8.09
C VAL A 288 -2.45 19.16 8.35
N PRO A 289 -3.09 20.23 8.84
CA PRO A 289 -2.47 21.56 8.92
C PRO A 289 -1.48 21.71 10.09
N PHE A 290 -1.27 20.67 10.88
CA PHE A 290 -0.46 20.72 12.10
C PHE A 290 0.99 20.29 11.85
N SER A 291 1.88 20.91 12.63
CA SER A 291 3.24 20.43 12.84
C SER A 291 3.28 19.28 13.86
N TRP A 292 4.40 18.56 13.89
CA TRP A 292 4.66 17.55 14.91
C TRP A 292 4.47 18.09 16.34
N GLU A 293 4.98 19.28 16.63
CA GLU A 293 4.84 19.93 17.95
C GLU A 293 3.39 20.21 18.31
N GLU A 294 2.57 20.67 17.35
CA GLU A 294 1.15 20.94 17.55
C GLU A 294 0.37 19.65 17.77
N GLU A 295 0.62 18.59 16.99
CA GLU A 295 0.02 17.27 17.20
C GLU A 295 0.35 16.73 18.61
N VAL A 296 1.61 16.80 19.03
CA VAL A 296 2.03 16.36 20.37
C VAL A 296 1.34 17.16 21.46
N SER A 297 1.17 18.48 21.27
CA SER A 297 0.50 19.34 22.25
C SER A 297 -0.98 19.01 22.37
N LEU A 298 -1.66 18.75 21.24
CA LEU A 298 -3.05 18.31 21.22
C LEU A 298 -3.20 16.96 21.90
N LEU A 299 -2.39 15.96 21.54
CA LEU A 299 -2.47 14.61 22.09
C LEU A 299 -2.21 14.57 23.60
N LYS A 300 -1.28 15.39 24.12
CA LYS A 300 -1.06 15.50 25.57
C LYS A 300 -2.28 16.05 26.29
N ARG A 301 -2.91 17.09 25.74
CA ARG A 301 -4.13 17.66 26.31
C ARG A 301 -5.28 16.64 26.35
N GLU A 302 -5.42 15.78 25.34
CA GLU A 302 -6.49 14.77 25.32
C GLU A 302 -6.20 13.57 26.26
N LEU A 303 -4.96 13.41 26.73
CA LEU A 303 -4.59 12.37 27.70
C LEU A 303 -4.76 12.84 29.16
N ASP A 304 -4.75 14.14 29.41
CA ASP A 304 -4.92 14.77 30.72
C ASP A 304 -6.40 14.92 31.12
#